data_AF-A0A9W2XRZ0-F1
#
_entry.id   AF-A0A9W2XRZ0-F1
#
_cell.length_a   1.000
_cell.length_b   1.000
_cell.length_c   1.000
_cell.angle_alpha   90.00
_cell.angle_beta   90.00
_cell.angle_gamma   90.00
#
_symmetry.space_group_name_H-M   'P 1'
#
loop_
_entity.id
_entity.type
_entity.pdbx_description
1 polymer ?
#
loop_
_entity_poly.entity_id
_entity_poly.type
_entity_poly.pdbx_seq_one_letter_code
_entity_poly.pdbx_strand_id
1 'polypeptide(L)'
;MSFVLPICFLPLLLCPSQLRAQLGTTPNIRQIVVGRCYNYINLVNPSYRYDCEEIWRQFEEAVVHQSYCNVTVEDYGQMFYAVPQSWPCDRFLFWSKTRTLMHSYAAVVRHFWTLEDTPVGYMFNDLIWCGQEDSGFDFSSCPEWSTCGNHPVYSLWRQASQIFAEMACGNVTVLLNGSIVNAFNRKSMFGSVELDNLDPQKVDYVNVKVVTNLNGPSIESCSQGSIVDLLHILQSRGFHWTCTDNDQTLMILQCVQDPKQPSCQTCAASLLKGFTDK
;
A
#
# COMPACT_ATOMS: atom_id res chain seq x y z
N MET A 1 -44.11 48.82 -23.56
CA MET A 1 -43.24 49.28 -22.46
C MET A 1 -42.48 48.07 -21.95
N SER A 2 -41.19 48.01 -22.25
CA SER A 2 -40.31 46.88 -21.94
C SER A 2 -39.94 46.89 -20.45
N PHE A 3 -40.15 45.77 -19.75
CA PHE A 3 -39.63 45.56 -18.41
C PHE A 3 -38.27 44.87 -18.50
N VAL A 4 -37.22 45.55 -18.06
CA VAL A 4 -35.87 45.01 -17.91
C VAL A 4 -35.74 44.51 -16.47
N LEU A 5 -35.54 43.20 -16.27
CA LEU A 5 -35.15 42.66 -14.97
C LEU A 5 -33.65 42.93 -14.72
N PRO A 6 -33.24 43.40 -13.53
CA PRO A 6 -31.83 43.55 -13.20
C PRO A 6 -31.24 42.19 -12.82
N ILE A 7 -30.17 41.79 -13.50
CA ILE A 7 -29.37 40.61 -13.16
C ILE A 7 -28.54 40.97 -11.92
N CYS A 8 -28.87 40.36 -10.78
CA CYS A 8 -28.07 40.45 -9.56
C CYS A 8 -26.83 39.55 -9.71
N PHE A 9 -25.67 40.15 -9.96
CA PHE A 9 -24.38 39.45 -9.87
C PHE A 9 -24.03 39.24 -8.40
N LEU A 10 -24.21 38.02 -7.89
CA LEU A 10 -23.53 37.59 -6.67
C LEU A 10 -22.05 37.32 -7.01
N PRO A 11 -21.08 37.96 -6.32
CA PRO A 11 -19.69 37.58 -6.47
C PRO A 11 -19.52 36.18 -5.89
N LEU A 12 -19.12 35.23 -6.73
CA LEU A 12 -18.58 33.94 -6.33
C LEU A 12 -17.39 34.21 -5.40
N LEU A 13 -17.63 34.08 -4.09
CA LEU A 13 -16.58 33.86 -3.10
C LEU A 13 -15.88 32.56 -3.49
N LEU A 14 -14.78 32.71 -4.24
CA LEU A 14 -13.78 31.68 -4.42
C LEU A 14 -13.24 31.37 -3.02
N CYS A 15 -13.80 30.33 -2.40
CA CYS A 15 -13.21 29.72 -1.24
C CYS A 15 -11.80 29.28 -1.67
N PRO A 16 -10.72 29.78 -1.06
CA PRO A 16 -9.40 29.24 -1.32
C PRO A 16 -9.50 27.75 -1.04
N SER A 17 -9.12 26.95 -2.05
CA SER A 17 -8.85 25.54 -1.87
C SER A 17 -8.12 25.38 -0.55
N GLN A 18 -8.68 24.57 0.37
CA GLN A 18 -7.99 24.19 1.59
C GLN A 18 -6.61 23.67 1.17
N LEU A 19 -5.58 24.48 1.38
CA LEU A 19 -4.21 24.04 1.41
C LEU A 19 -4.22 22.99 2.52
N ARG A 20 -4.26 21.69 2.16
CA ARG A 20 -4.01 20.63 3.15
C ARG A 20 -2.71 21.05 3.81
N ALA A 21 -2.74 21.30 5.12
CA ALA A 21 -1.52 21.56 5.87
C ALA A 21 -0.58 20.41 5.55
N GLN A 22 0.52 20.70 4.86
CA GLN A 22 1.57 19.71 4.62
C GLN A 22 2.09 19.36 6.00
N LEU A 23 1.76 18.15 6.47
CA LEU A 23 2.28 17.65 7.73
C LEU A 23 3.80 17.50 7.55
N GLY A 24 4.57 18.03 8.48
CA GLY A 24 6.01 17.76 8.55
C GLY A 24 6.30 16.31 8.92
N THR A 25 7.57 16.05 9.19
CA THR A 25 8.05 14.77 9.72
C THR A 25 7.23 14.37 10.95
N THR A 26 6.95 13.08 11.06
CA THR A 26 6.13 12.53 12.14
C THR A 26 6.77 12.85 13.50
N PRO A 27 6.05 13.48 14.44
CA PRO A 27 6.60 13.78 15.76
C PRO A 27 7.09 12.51 16.46
N ASN A 28 8.27 12.58 17.09
CA ASN A 28 8.92 11.44 17.76
C ASN A 28 9.24 10.26 16.83
N ILE A 29 9.53 10.53 15.55
CA ILE A 29 9.83 9.49 14.55
C ILE A 29 10.90 8.50 15.03
N ARG A 30 11.97 8.97 15.69
CA ARG A 30 13.01 8.10 16.25
C ARG A 30 12.43 7.10 17.24
N GLN A 31 11.68 7.57 18.23
CA GLN A 31 11.09 6.75 19.27
C GLN A 31 10.10 5.74 18.69
N ILE A 32 9.34 6.16 17.67
CA ILE A 32 8.38 5.28 17.00
C ILE A 32 9.10 4.19 16.21
N VAL A 33 10.09 4.53 15.37
CA VAL A 33 10.82 3.58 14.52
C VAL A 33 11.61 2.59 15.39
N VAL A 34 12.39 3.08 16.35
CA VAL A 34 13.17 2.23 17.27
C VAL A 34 12.23 1.37 18.12
N GLY A 35 11.12 1.93 18.62
CA GLY A 35 10.12 1.21 19.39
C GLY A 35 9.46 0.09 18.58
N ARG A 36 9.10 0.36 17.32
CA ARG A 36 8.54 -0.64 16.40
C ARG A 36 9.55 -1.72 16.04
N CYS A 37 10.82 -1.37 15.87
CA CYS A 37 11.90 -2.34 15.67
C CYS A 37 11.98 -3.32 16.85
N TYR A 38 12.06 -2.80 18.08
CA TYR A 38 12.11 -3.64 19.28
C TYR A 38 10.83 -4.47 19.46
N ASN A 39 9.65 -3.91 19.16
CA ASN A 39 8.40 -4.66 19.17
C ASN A 39 8.47 -5.83 18.18
N TYR A 40 8.95 -5.57 16.97
CA TYR A 40 9.03 -6.56 15.91
C TYR A 40 9.94 -7.72 16.28
N ILE A 41 11.18 -7.46 16.72
CA ILE A 41 12.15 -8.51 17.04
C ILE A 41 11.87 -9.25 18.35
N ASN A 42 11.02 -8.71 19.24
CA ASN A 42 10.70 -9.36 20.51
C ASN A 42 9.33 -10.05 20.51
N LEU A 43 8.35 -9.51 19.78
CA LEU A 43 6.96 -9.94 19.86
C LEU A 43 6.39 -10.45 18.53
N VAL A 44 6.82 -9.91 17.38
CA VAL A 44 6.29 -10.30 16.06
C VAL A 44 7.08 -11.47 15.48
N ASN A 45 8.39 -11.32 15.33
CA ASN A 45 9.27 -12.38 14.86
C ASN A 45 10.56 -12.46 15.68
N PRO A 46 10.55 -13.21 16.79
CA PRO A 46 11.69 -13.38 17.68
C PRO A 46 12.87 -14.16 17.10
N SER A 47 12.82 -14.57 15.83
CA SER A 47 13.94 -15.23 15.14
C SER A 47 14.99 -14.21 14.68
N TYR A 48 14.59 -12.96 14.48
CA TYR A 48 15.51 -11.90 14.08
C TYR A 48 16.23 -11.27 15.28
N ARG A 49 17.48 -10.84 15.04
CA ARG A 49 18.32 -10.14 16.00
C ARG A 49 18.92 -8.94 15.29
N TYR A 50 18.17 -7.85 15.28
CA TYR A 50 18.59 -6.60 14.65
C TYR A 50 19.12 -5.62 15.69
N ASP A 51 20.08 -4.79 15.28
CA ASP A 51 20.48 -3.63 16.05
C ASP A 51 19.57 -2.45 15.65
N CYS A 52 18.53 -2.22 16.45
CA CYS A 52 17.53 -1.19 16.17
C CYS A 52 18.09 0.24 16.19
N GLU A 53 19.17 0.47 16.96
CA GLU A 53 19.82 1.77 17.01
C GLU A 53 20.68 2.01 15.77
N GLU A 54 21.38 0.98 15.29
CA GLU A 54 22.12 1.06 14.03
C GLU A 54 21.19 1.25 12.82
N ILE A 55 20.05 0.54 12.77
CA ILE A 55 19.05 0.74 11.71
C ILE A 55 18.56 2.19 11.70
N TRP A 56 18.24 2.75 12.87
CA TRP A 56 17.83 4.14 12.98
C TRP A 56 18.94 5.09 12.51
N ARG A 57 20.18 4.86 12.94
CA ARG A 57 21.33 5.70 12.56
C ARG A 57 21.51 5.75 11.05
N GLN A 58 21.45 4.59 10.38
CA GLN A 58 21.58 4.48 8.93
C GLN A 58 20.39 5.13 8.20
N PHE A 59 19.17 4.97 8.72
CA PHE A 59 17.99 5.68 8.21
C PHE A 59 18.14 7.20 8.32
N GLU A 60 18.57 7.69 9.48
CA GLU A 60 18.75 9.11 9.75
C GLU A 60 19.78 9.71 8.80
N GLU A 61 20.95 9.06 8.65
CA GLU A 61 22.04 9.48 7.76
C GLU A 61 21.57 9.64 6.30
N ALA A 62 20.69 8.76 5.81
CA ALA A 62 20.14 8.84 4.46
C ALA A 62 19.27 10.08 4.22
N VAL A 63 18.64 10.64 5.27
CA VAL A 63 17.63 11.69 5.17
C VAL A 63 18.15 13.07 5.57
N VAL A 64 18.84 13.19 6.71
CA VAL A 64 19.06 14.46 7.41
C VAL A 64 20.09 15.40 6.76
N HIS A 65 20.86 14.90 5.80
CA HIS A 65 21.89 15.65 5.08
C HIS A 65 21.50 15.99 3.64
N GLN A 66 20.23 15.77 3.29
CA GLN A 66 19.76 15.90 1.92
C GLN A 66 18.50 16.76 1.84
N SER A 67 18.35 17.46 0.72
CA SER A 67 17.06 18.08 0.40
C SER A 67 16.01 16.99 0.11
N TYR A 68 14.75 17.28 0.39
CA TYR A 68 13.62 16.35 0.24
C TYR A 68 13.42 15.76 -1.16
N CYS A 69 14.12 16.23 -2.21
CA CYS A 69 14.05 15.67 -3.56
C CYS A 69 15.36 15.06 -4.05
N ASN A 70 16.33 14.83 -3.16
CA ASN A 70 17.62 14.26 -3.52
C ASN A 70 17.90 12.89 -2.90
N VAL A 71 16.97 12.33 -2.11
CA VAL A 71 17.17 11.05 -1.42
C VAL A 71 16.83 9.91 -2.38
N THR A 72 17.83 9.15 -2.76
CA THR A 72 17.76 8.03 -3.70
C THR A 72 17.51 6.69 -2.98
N VAL A 73 17.35 5.61 -3.74
CA VAL A 73 17.20 4.27 -3.14
C VAL A 73 18.53 3.77 -2.58
N GLU A 74 19.65 4.17 -3.20
CA GLU A 74 21.01 3.82 -2.81
C GLU A 74 21.39 4.39 -1.45
N ASP A 75 20.88 5.58 -1.11
CA ASP A 75 21.12 6.21 0.19
C ASP A 75 20.60 5.37 1.36
N TYR A 76 19.50 4.63 1.16
CA TYR A 76 18.99 3.68 2.15
C TYR A 76 19.72 2.33 2.17
N GLY A 77 20.69 2.10 1.28
CA GLY A 77 21.34 0.80 1.08
C GLY A 77 21.92 0.20 2.36
N GLN A 78 22.59 1.02 3.18
CA GLN A 78 23.15 0.56 4.46
C GLN A 78 22.08 0.21 5.49
N MET A 79 20.97 0.96 5.53
CA MET A 79 19.82 0.63 6.37
C MET A 79 19.22 -0.73 5.99
N PHE A 80 19.02 -1.00 4.69
CA PHE A 80 18.52 -2.30 4.24
C PHE A 80 19.51 -3.44 4.48
N TYR A 81 20.82 -3.19 4.37
CA TYR A 81 21.85 -4.18 4.70
C TYR A 81 21.81 -4.60 6.18
N ALA A 82 21.48 -3.68 7.08
CA ALA A 82 21.32 -3.97 8.51
C ALA A 82 20.06 -4.79 8.85
N VAL A 83 19.16 -5.01 7.89
CA VAL A 83 17.88 -5.70 8.07
C VAL A 83 17.75 -6.88 7.08
N PRO A 84 18.62 -7.90 7.19
CA PRO A 84 18.48 -9.09 6.35
C PRO A 84 17.15 -9.77 6.67
N GLN A 85 16.40 -10.11 5.63
CA GLN A 85 15.07 -10.70 5.75
C GLN A 85 14.90 -11.90 4.81
N SER A 86 14.07 -12.84 5.23
CA SER A 86 13.69 -14.02 4.46
C SER A 86 12.28 -14.43 4.87
N TRP A 87 11.47 -14.83 3.89
CA TRP A 87 10.04 -15.04 4.10
C TRP A 87 9.59 -16.38 3.53
N PRO A 88 8.65 -17.07 4.19
CA PRO A 88 8.06 -18.29 3.65
C PRO A 88 7.37 -18.01 2.31
N CYS A 89 7.55 -18.91 1.34
CA CYS A 89 6.82 -18.89 0.07
C CYS A 89 5.30 -19.04 0.28
N ASP A 90 4.54 -18.83 -0.80
CA ASP A 90 3.08 -19.03 -0.89
C ASP A 90 2.22 -18.02 -0.11
N ARG A 91 2.84 -16.98 0.42
CA ARG A 91 2.19 -16.05 1.37
C ARG A 91 2.25 -14.58 0.96
N PHE A 92 2.89 -14.23 -0.15
CA PHE A 92 3.07 -12.83 -0.52
C PHE A 92 1.77 -12.22 -1.03
N LEU A 93 1.35 -11.10 -0.42
CA LEU A 93 0.19 -10.32 -0.80
C LEU A 93 0.60 -8.91 -1.20
N PHE A 94 0.53 -8.64 -2.50
CA PHE A 94 0.66 -7.32 -3.08
C PHE A 94 -0.71 -6.66 -3.16
N TRP A 95 -0.75 -5.33 -3.19
CA TRP A 95 -2.00 -4.60 -3.24
C TRP A 95 -1.80 -3.23 -3.91
N SER A 96 -2.82 -2.73 -4.58
CA SER A 96 -2.80 -1.38 -5.16
C SER A 96 -4.14 -0.69 -4.95
N LYS A 97 -4.12 0.46 -4.25
CA LYS A 97 -5.31 1.28 -3.94
C LYS A 97 -6.41 0.51 -3.17
N THR A 98 -6.02 -0.50 -2.39
CA THR A 98 -6.89 -1.40 -1.62
C THR A 98 -6.46 -1.56 -0.15
N ARG A 99 -5.59 -0.67 0.37
CA ARG A 99 -4.93 -0.74 1.68
C ARG A 99 -5.82 -1.22 2.83
N THR A 100 -6.95 -0.54 3.05
CA THR A 100 -7.85 -0.84 4.18
C THR A 100 -8.44 -2.25 4.10
N LEU A 101 -8.86 -2.65 2.89
CA LEU A 101 -9.40 -3.99 2.66
C LEU A 101 -8.30 -5.05 2.76
N MET A 102 -7.11 -4.75 2.22
CA MET A 102 -5.93 -5.61 2.33
C MET A 102 -5.60 -5.91 3.80
N HIS A 103 -5.51 -4.92 4.68
CA HIS A 103 -5.19 -5.16 6.10
C HIS A 103 -6.26 -6.03 6.78
N SER A 104 -7.54 -5.81 6.45
CA SER A 104 -8.64 -6.65 6.97
C SER A 104 -8.53 -8.09 6.48
N TYR A 105 -8.17 -8.27 5.20
CA TYR A 105 -8.03 -9.57 4.57
C TYR A 105 -6.85 -10.36 5.12
N ALA A 106 -5.68 -9.73 5.24
CA ALA A 106 -4.48 -10.33 5.82
C ALA A 106 -4.71 -10.76 7.27
N ALA A 107 -5.41 -9.94 8.07
CA ALA A 107 -5.73 -10.25 9.47
C ALA A 107 -6.66 -11.46 9.66
N VAL A 108 -7.58 -11.71 8.70
CA VAL A 108 -8.56 -12.81 8.78
C VAL A 108 -8.02 -14.10 8.20
N VAL A 109 -7.33 -14.05 7.06
CA VAL A 109 -6.79 -15.25 6.42
C VAL A 109 -5.52 -15.74 7.12
N ARG A 110 -4.86 -14.88 7.92
CA ARG A 110 -3.66 -15.17 8.77
C ARG A 110 -2.52 -15.91 8.05
N HIS A 111 -2.52 -15.90 6.73
CA HIS A 111 -1.57 -16.61 5.89
C HIS A 111 -0.88 -15.69 4.88
N PHE A 112 -1.22 -14.40 4.87
CA PHE A 112 -0.59 -13.44 3.99
C PHE A 112 0.45 -12.60 4.72
N TRP A 113 1.54 -12.34 4.03
CA TRP A 113 2.56 -11.35 4.35
C TRP A 113 2.44 -10.23 3.34
N THR A 114 2.27 -9.03 3.84
CA THR A 114 2.26 -7.80 3.05
C THR A 114 3.59 -7.10 3.21
N LEU A 115 3.86 -6.10 2.38
CA LEU A 115 5.06 -5.28 2.54
C LEU A 115 5.12 -4.67 3.96
N GLU A 116 3.97 -4.26 4.50
CA GLU A 116 3.82 -3.70 5.84
C GLU A 116 4.12 -4.67 6.98
N ASP A 117 4.14 -5.97 6.72
CA ASP A 117 4.50 -7.00 7.70
C ASP A 117 6.02 -7.29 7.70
N THR A 118 6.77 -6.79 6.73
CA THR A 118 8.24 -6.88 6.71
C THR A 118 8.84 -6.02 7.83
N PRO A 119 10.11 -6.21 8.27
CA PRO A 119 10.63 -5.40 9.37
C PRO A 119 10.69 -3.92 8.98
N VAL A 120 11.14 -3.61 7.76
CA VAL A 120 11.16 -2.23 7.23
C VAL A 120 9.74 -1.68 7.07
N GLY A 121 8.83 -2.45 6.47
CA GLY A 121 7.44 -2.04 6.34
C GLY A 121 6.81 -1.73 7.69
N TYR A 122 6.97 -2.64 8.66
CA TYR A 122 6.44 -2.51 10.02
C TYR A 122 6.98 -1.27 10.75
N MET A 123 8.29 -1.03 10.67
CA MET A 123 8.94 0.12 11.30
C MET A 123 8.43 1.44 10.73
N PHE A 124 8.33 1.56 9.41
CA PHE A 124 8.07 2.83 8.72
C PHE A 124 6.61 3.04 8.31
N ASN A 125 5.72 2.06 8.58
CA ASN A 125 4.33 2.12 8.15
C ASN A 125 3.61 3.39 8.63
N ASP A 126 2.88 4.06 7.74
CA ASP A 126 2.14 5.30 8.00
C ASP A 126 2.98 6.49 8.52
N LEU A 127 4.31 6.41 8.50
CA LEU A 127 5.17 7.53 8.88
C LEU A 127 5.46 8.43 7.67
N ILE A 128 5.59 9.73 7.95
CA ILE A 128 6.04 10.75 7.02
C ILE A 128 7.36 11.32 7.53
N TRP A 129 8.31 11.56 6.63
CA TRP A 129 9.58 12.19 6.94
C TRP A 129 10.15 12.93 5.72
N CYS A 130 10.90 13.99 6.00
CA CYS A 130 11.74 14.66 5.03
C CYS A 130 12.88 15.39 5.76
N GLY A 131 14.01 15.54 5.06
CA GLY A 131 15.15 16.30 5.54
C GLY A 131 15.08 17.76 5.10
N GLN A 132 15.76 18.60 5.86
CA GLN A 132 16.11 19.97 5.50
C GLN A 132 17.64 20.11 5.59
N GLU A 133 18.22 20.74 4.57
CA GLU A 133 19.65 21.01 4.51
C GLU A 133 20.11 21.71 5.80
N ASP A 134 21.21 21.24 6.38
CA ASP A 134 21.87 21.75 7.60
C ASP A 134 21.05 21.76 8.91
N SER A 135 19.83 21.21 8.94
CA SER A 135 18.93 21.32 10.09
C SER A 135 18.24 20.02 10.52
N GLY A 136 18.47 18.92 9.80
CA GLY A 136 17.97 17.60 10.18
C GLY A 136 16.60 17.31 9.57
N PHE A 137 15.68 16.74 10.36
CA PHE A 137 14.30 16.52 9.90
C PHE A 137 13.48 17.80 9.91
N ASP A 138 12.69 18.03 8.86
CA ASP A 138 11.71 19.12 8.83
C ASP A 138 10.40 18.65 9.47
N PHE A 139 10.11 19.15 10.68
CA PHE A 139 8.86 18.88 11.41
C PHE A 139 7.74 19.89 11.08
N SER A 140 8.03 20.95 10.33
CA SER A 140 7.09 22.00 10.00
C SER A 140 6.26 21.63 8.77
N SER A 141 6.92 21.13 7.71
CA SER A 141 6.24 20.83 6.44
C SER A 141 7.04 19.83 5.60
N CYS A 142 6.40 18.74 5.17
CA CYS A 142 6.97 17.86 4.14
C CYS A 142 6.11 17.92 2.87
N PRO A 143 6.74 18.02 1.68
CA PRO A 143 6.01 17.92 0.44
C PRO A 143 5.41 16.53 0.25
N GLU A 144 4.41 16.42 -0.62
CA GLU A 144 3.84 15.12 -0.95
C GLU A 144 4.89 14.27 -1.67
N TRP A 145 4.95 12.97 -1.36
CA TRP A 145 5.94 12.05 -1.92
C TRP A 145 5.94 11.97 -3.45
N SER A 146 4.82 12.32 -4.10
CA SER A 146 4.67 12.35 -5.55
C SER A 146 5.24 13.62 -6.21
N THR A 147 5.73 14.59 -5.42
CA THR A 147 6.26 15.87 -5.91
C THR A 147 7.54 15.69 -6.73
N CYS A 148 8.33 14.64 -6.43
CA CYS A 148 9.54 14.31 -7.17
C CYS A 148 9.88 12.82 -7.07
N GLY A 149 10.72 12.33 -7.99
CA GLY A 149 11.07 10.90 -8.08
C GLY A 149 12.02 10.40 -7.00
N ASN A 150 12.76 11.30 -6.34
CA ASN A 150 13.74 11.01 -5.29
C ASN A 150 13.29 11.60 -3.94
N HIS A 151 11.99 11.50 -3.66
CA HIS A 151 11.46 11.86 -2.35
C HIS A 151 11.84 10.79 -1.31
N PRO A 152 12.29 11.14 -0.09
CA PRO A 152 12.80 10.18 0.89
C PRO A 152 11.81 9.06 1.22
N VAL A 153 10.54 9.40 1.43
CA VAL A 153 9.47 8.39 1.64
C VAL A 153 9.31 7.49 0.42
N TYR A 154 9.26 8.06 -0.79
CA TYR A 154 9.07 7.29 -2.02
C TYR A 154 10.24 6.36 -2.29
N SER A 155 11.48 6.82 -2.10
CA SER A 155 12.70 6.04 -2.29
C SER A 155 12.79 4.86 -1.32
N LEU A 156 12.45 5.04 -0.03
CA LEU A 156 12.40 3.93 0.93
C LEU A 156 11.38 2.88 0.51
N TRP A 157 10.14 3.30 0.19
CA TRP A 157 9.10 2.37 -0.23
C TRP A 157 9.43 1.69 -1.56
N ARG A 158 10.08 2.39 -2.49
CA ARG A 158 10.55 1.81 -3.75
C ARG A 158 11.55 0.70 -3.51
N GLN A 159 12.58 0.93 -2.68
CA GLN A 159 13.56 -0.08 -2.34
C GLN A 159 12.93 -1.27 -1.59
N ALA A 160 12.04 -0.98 -0.63
CA ALA A 160 11.33 -2.01 0.13
C ALA A 160 10.44 -2.87 -0.78
N SER A 161 9.72 -2.25 -1.70
CA SER A 161 8.84 -2.91 -2.67
C SER A 161 9.63 -3.79 -3.65
N GLN A 162 10.78 -3.30 -4.11
CA GLN A 162 11.69 -4.08 -4.95
C GLN A 162 12.17 -5.34 -4.22
N ILE A 163 12.73 -5.19 -3.02
CA ILE A 163 13.24 -6.33 -2.23
C ILE A 163 12.11 -7.32 -1.92
N PHE A 164 10.92 -6.83 -1.56
CA PHE A 164 9.76 -7.69 -1.30
C PHE A 164 9.34 -8.51 -2.52
N ALA A 165 9.36 -7.92 -3.72
CA ALA A 165 9.08 -8.63 -4.95
C ALA A 165 10.18 -9.64 -5.35
N GLU A 166 11.45 -9.29 -5.19
CA GLU A 166 12.60 -10.18 -5.48
C GLU A 166 12.62 -11.44 -4.60
N MET A 167 12.10 -11.31 -3.37
CA MET A 167 11.95 -12.41 -2.41
C MET A 167 10.70 -13.27 -2.64
N ALA A 168 9.74 -12.81 -3.43
CA ALA A 168 8.47 -13.51 -3.60
C ALA A 168 8.68 -14.87 -4.29
N CYS A 169 8.02 -15.90 -3.75
CA CYS A 169 8.11 -17.26 -4.24
C CYS A 169 6.82 -18.06 -3.97
N GLY A 170 6.61 -19.11 -4.76
CA GLY A 170 5.40 -19.92 -4.74
C GLY A 170 4.19 -19.14 -5.25
N ASN A 171 3.05 -19.32 -4.59
CA ASN A 171 1.81 -18.62 -4.90
C ASN A 171 1.81 -17.20 -4.31
N VAL A 172 1.65 -16.20 -5.17
CA VAL A 172 1.49 -14.80 -4.77
C VAL A 172 0.06 -14.34 -5.02
N THR A 173 -0.41 -13.35 -4.27
CA THR A 173 -1.74 -12.74 -4.45
C THR A 173 -1.59 -11.26 -4.70
N VAL A 174 -2.41 -10.70 -5.60
CA VAL A 174 -2.47 -9.26 -5.87
C VAL A 174 -3.90 -8.78 -5.70
N LEU A 175 -4.10 -7.81 -4.83
CA LEU A 175 -5.42 -7.21 -4.56
C LEU A 175 -5.59 -5.85 -5.25
N LEU A 176 -6.51 -5.76 -6.20
CA LEU A 176 -6.77 -4.56 -7.01
C LEU A 176 -8.19 -4.04 -6.83
N ASN A 177 -8.38 -2.73 -7.04
CA ASN A 177 -9.66 -2.06 -6.86
C ASN A 177 -10.39 -1.93 -8.21
N GLY A 178 -11.42 -2.73 -8.44
CA GLY A 178 -12.27 -2.68 -9.64
C GLY A 178 -13.32 -1.57 -9.66
N SER A 179 -13.47 -0.81 -8.56
CA SER A 179 -14.41 0.32 -8.49
C SER A 179 -13.84 1.65 -8.96
N ILE A 180 -12.66 1.63 -9.58
CA ILE A 180 -11.96 2.81 -10.09
C ILE A 180 -11.46 2.53 -11.52
N VAL A 181 -11.25 3.60 -12.29
CA VAL A 181 -10.48 3.52 -13.54
C VAL A 181 -9.00 3.30 -13.24
N ASN A 182 -8.30 2.59 -14.13
CA ASN A 182 -6.91 2.20 -13.96
C ASN A 182 -6.70 1.45 -12.64
N ALA A 183 -7.49 0.38 -12.44
CA ALA A 183 -7.35 -0.53 -11.31
C ALA A 183 -5.92 -1.08 -11.23
N PHE A 184 -5.38 -1.47 -12.38
CA PHE A 184 -3.95 -1.59 -12.61
C PHE A 184 -3.39 -0.31 -13.22
N ASN A 185 -2.22 0.12 -12.75
CA ASN A 185 -1.50 1.24 -13.35
C ASN A 185 -0.02 0.87 -13.46
N ARG A 186 0.50 0.82 -14.69
CA ARG A 186 1.90 0.50 -14.97
C ARG A 186 2.89 1.46 -14.30
N LYS A 187 2.48 2.67 -13.93
CA LYS A 187 3.29 3.67 -13.23
C LYS A 187 3.15 3.63 -11.69
N SER A 188 2.27 2.79 -11.14
CA SER A 188 2.15 2.60 -9.68
C SER A 188 3.29 1.76 -9.12
N MET A 189 3.53 1.80 -7.80
CA MET A 189 4.56 0.98 -7.14
C MET A 189 4.45 -0.50 -7.51
N PHE A 190 3.24 -1.06 -7.48
CA PHE A 190 2.98 -2.42 -7.94
C PHE A 190 3.35 -2.61 -9.42
N GLY A 191 2.93 -1.68 -10.28
CA GLY A 191 3.10 -1.82 -11.72
C GLY A 191 4.54 -1.62 -12.23
N SER A 192 5.29 -0.66 -11.67
CA SER A 192 6.62 -0.26 -12.15
C SER A 192 7.78 -0.83 -11.34
N VAL A 193 7.53 -1.32 -10.12
CA VAL A 193 8.57 -1.83 -9.23
C VAL A 193 8.29 -3.28 -8.90
N GLU A 194 7.18 -3.57 -8.21
CA GLU A 194 6.95 -4.91 -7.67
C GLU A 194 6.78 -5.93 -8.80
N LEU A 195 5.87 -5.68 -9.74
CA LEU A 195 5.62 -6.56 -10.87
C LEU A 195 6.91 -6.81 -11.67
N ASP A 196 7.70 -5.79 -11.96
CA ASP A 196 8.94 -5.90 -12.74
C ASP A 196 10.02 -6.72 -12.06
N ASN A 197 10.03 -6.76 -10.72
CA ASN A 197 11.00 -7.52 -9.94
C ASN A 197 10.51 -8.92 -9.52
N LEU A 198 9.28 -9.31 -9.88
CA LEU A 198 8.85 -10.71 -9.73
C LEU A 198 9.63 -11.63 -10.68
N ASP A 199 10.07 -12.76 -10.15
CA ASP A 199 10.81 -13.80 -10.88
C ASP A 199 9.88 -14.97 -11.28
N PRO A 200 9.61 -15.20 -12.57
CA PRO A 200 8.75 -16.30 -13.03
C PRO A 200 9.34 -17.70 -12.77
N GLN A 201 10.61 -17.81 -12.37
CA GLN A 201 11.20 -19.09 -11.95
C GLN A 201 10.95 -19.41 -10.48
N LYS A 202 10.65 -18.40 -9.65
CA LYS A 202 10.36 -18.56 -8.22
C LYS A 202 8.87 -18.49 -7.90
N VAL A 203 8.12 -17.71 -8.67
CA VAL A 203 6.68 -17.52 -8.51
C VAL A 203 5.94 -18.54 -9.35
N ASP A 204 5.35 -19.52 -8.69
CA ASP A 204 4.59 -20.59 -9.33
C ASP A 204 3.27 -20.07 -9.92
N TYR A 205 2.62 -19.13 -9.23
CA TYR A 205 1.29 -18.66 -9.60
C TYR A 205 0.95 -17.26 -9.07
N VAL A 206 0.32 -16.44 -9.90
CA VAL A 206 -0.17 -15.10 -9.54
C VAL A 206 -1.70 -15.09 -9.43
N ASN A 207 -2.21 -14.93 -8.22
CA ASN A 207 -3.65 -14.86 -7.94
C ASN A 207 -4.12 -13.40 -7.95
N VAL A 208 -4.68 -12.94 -9.05
CA VAL A 208 -5.24 -11.58 -9.17
C VAL A 208 -6.65 -11.57 -8.60
N LYS A 209 -6.90 -10.74 -7.60
CA LYS A 209 -8.23 -10.53 -7.01
C LYS A 209 -8.66 -9.09 -7.28
N VAL A 210 -9.70 -8.93 -8.09
CA VAL A 210 -10.29 -7.62 -8.39
C VAL A 210 -11.52 -7.44 -7.52
N VAL A 211 -11.47 -6.45 -6.65
CA VAL A 211 -12.57 -6.17 -5.72
C VAL A 211 -13.29 -4.92 -6.12
N THR A 212 -14.61 -5.04 -6.22
CA THR A 212 -15.52 -3.91 -6.33
C THR A 212 -16.09 -3.58 -4.94
N ASN A 213 -16.22 -2.29 -4.66
CA ASN A 213 -16.88 -1.80 -3.45
C ASN A 213 -18.36 -2.17 -3.52
N LEU A 214 -18.96 -2.60 -2.39
CA LEU A 214 -20.37 -3.03 -2.35
C LEU A 214 -21.38 -2.04 -2.95
N ASN A 215 -21.13 -0.74 -2.82
CA ASN A 215 -21.95 0.35 -3.39
C ASN A 215 -21.24 1.13 -4.50
N GLY A 216 -20.02 0.73 -4.83
CA GLY A 216 -19.24 1.39 -5.86
C GLY A 216 -19.69 0.95 -7.24
N PRO A 217 -19.39 1.74 -8.26
CA PRO A 217 -19.48 1.26 -9.63
C PRO A 217 -18.55 0.05 -9.81
N SER A 218 -18.96 -0.92 -10.62
CA SER A 218 -18.07 -1.95 -11.16
C SER A 218 -17.47 -1.42 -12.45
N ILE A 219 -16.29 -0.80 -12.37
CA ILE A 219 -15.65 -0.11 -13.50
C ILE A 219 -14.72 -1.05 -14.27
N GLU A 220 -13.90 -1.81 -13.55
CA GLU A 220 -12.95 -2.76 -14.12
C GLU A 220 -13.11 -4.14 -13.48
N SER A 221 -12.80 -5.16 -14.26
CA SER A 221 -12.97 -6.58 -13.90
C SER A 221 -11.87 -7.41 -14.56
N CYS A 222 -11.80 -8.70 -14.26
CA CYS A 222 -10.87 -9.63 -14.91
C CYS A 222 -10.97 -9.68 -16.44
N SER A 223 -12.12 -9.26 -16.99
CA SER A 223 -12.36 -9.20 -18.44
C SER A 223 -12.34 -7.79 -19.03
N GLN A 224 -12.07 -6.75 -18.24
CA GLN A 224 -12.26 -5.36 -18.68
C GLN A 224 -11.24 -4.37 -18.12
N GLY A 225 -10.83 -3.42 -18.96
CA GLY A 225 -10.01 -2.27 -18.56
C GLY A 225 -8.55 -2.64 -18.35
N SER A 226 -7.88 -1.90 -17.47
CA SER A 226 -6.44 -2.05 -17.23
C SER A 226 -6.04 -3.40 -16.63
N ILE A 227 -6.99 -4.14 -16.06
CA ILE A 227 -6.76 -5.50 -15.58
C ILE A 227 -6.35 -6.42 -16.73
N VAL A 228 -6.97 -6.29 -17.92
CA VAL A 228 -6.60 -7.10 -19.09
C VAL A 228 -5.14 -6.84 -19.51
N ASP A 229 -4.68 -5.60 -19.41
CA ASP A 229 -3.28 -5.24 -19.68
C ASP A 229 -2.34 -5.93 -18.68
N LEU A 230 -2.68 -5.97 -17.40
CA LEU A 230 -1.92 -6.73 -16.38
C LEU A 230 -1.85 -8.21 -16.73
N LEU A 231 -2.98 -8.84 -17.09
CA LEU A 231 -3.01 -10.26 -17.43
C LEU A 231 -2.15 -10.58 -18.66
N HIS A 232 -2.12 -9.67 -19.64
CA HIS A 232 -1.23 -9.77 -20.80
C HIS A 232 0.26 -9.65 -20.41
N ILE A 233 0.60 -8.74 -19.48
CA ILE A 233 1.97 -8.63 -18.94
C ILE A 233 2.36 -9.92 -18.21
N LEU A 234 1.49 -10.47 -17.37
CA LEU A 234 1.75 -11.72 -16.67
C LEU A 234 1.98 -12.88 -17.65
N GLN A 235 1.13 -13.01 -18.66
CA GLN A 235 1.25 -14.03 -19.68
C GLN A 235 2.53 -13.89 -20.51
N SER A 236 2.84 -12.68 -20.99
CA SER A 236 4.03 -12.43 -21.83
C SER A 236 5.34 -12.64 -21.09
N ARG A 237 5.34 -12.48 -19.76
CA ARG A 237 6.48 -12.75 -18.88
C ARG A 237 6.56 -14.20 -18.39
N GLY A 238 5.63 -15.05 -18.81
CA GLY A 238 5.66 -16.50 -18.52
C GLY A 238 5.09 -16.88 -17.15
N PHE A 239 4.36 -15.99 -16.47
CA PHE A 239 3.69 -16.34 -15.23
C PHE A 239 2.41 -17.15 -15.50
N HIS A 240 2.17 -18.15 -14.65
CA HIS A 240 0.83 -18.71 -14.51
C HIS A 240 -0.02 -17.80 -13.61
N TRP A 241 -1.28 -17.58 -13.96
CA TRP A 241 -2.14 -16.65 -13.24
C TRP A 241 -3.61 -17.06 -13.25
N THR A 242 -4.32 -16.61 -12.22
CA THR A 242 -5.79 -16.56 -12.18
C THR A 242 -6.23 -15.12 -11.96
N CYS A 243 -7.44 -14.82 -12.41
CA CYS A 243 -8.11 -13.59 -12.04
C CYS A 243 -9.51 -13.92 -11.52
N THR A 244 -9.83 -13.43 -10.33
CA THR A 244 -11.14 -13.59 -9.69
C THR A 244 -11.76 -12.23 -9.43
N ASP A 245 -12.93 -12.00 -10.02
CA ASP A 245 -13.82 -10.91 -9.62
C ASP A 245 -14.62 -11.33 -8.40
N ASN A 246 -14.84 -10.41 -7.47
CA ASN A 246 -15.81 -10.56 -6.36
C ASN A 246 -15.59 -11.83 -5.51
N ASP A 247 -14.35 -12.04 -5.06
CA ASP A 247 -14.02 -13.10 -4.09
C ASP A 247 -14.94 -13.07 -2.86
N GLN A 248 -15.48 -14.23 -2.50
CA GLN A 248 -16.48 -14.34 -1.44
C GLN A 248 -15.96 -13.91 -0.07
N THR A 249 -14.69 -14.17 0.24
CA THR A 249 -14.09 -13.76 1.53
C THR A 249 -13.99 -12.25 1.58
N LEU A 250 -13.53 -11.62 0.50
CA LEU A 250 -13.41 -10.16 0.39
C LEU A 250 -14.79 -9.49 0.43
N MET A 251 -15.81 -10.09 -0.17
CA MET A 251 -17.20 -9.62 -0.06
C MET A 251 -17.71 -9.70 1.39
N ILE A 252 -17.49 -10.82 2.09
CA ILE A 252 -17.87 -10.97 3.49
C ILE A 252 -17.19 -9.90 4.36
N LEU A 253 -15.91 -9.63 4.14
CA LEU A 253 -15.18 -8.60 4.89
C LEU A 253 -15.78 -7.20 4.69
N GLN A 254 -16.12 -6.85 3.46
CA GLN A 254 -16.82 -5.59 3.19
C GLN A 254 -18.20 -5.55 3.89
N CYS A 255 -18.93 -6.67 3.90
CA CYS A 255 -20.22 -6.75 4.58
C CYS A 255 -20.13 -6.66 6.10
N VAL A 256 -19.04 -7.11 6.72
CA VAL A 256 -18.81 -6.91 8.16
C VAL A 256 -18.64 -5.41 8.47
N GLN A 257 -18.02 -4.65 7.57
CA GLN A 257 -17.84 -3.20 7.73
C GLN A 257 -19.14 -2.42 7.49
N ASP A 258 -19.99 -2.86 6.57
CA ASP A 258 -21.30 -2.25 6.31
C ASP A 258 -22.41 -3.31 6.10
N PRO A 259 -22.97 -3.86 7.19
CA PRO A 259 -23.90 -5.00 7.12
C PRO A 259 -25.28 -4.65 6.60
N LYS A 260 -25.61 -3.36 6.48
CA LYS A 260 -26.94 -2.89 6.05
C LYS A 260 -27.11 -2.93 4.53
N GLN A 261 -26.05 -3.22 3.79
CA GLN A 261 -26.11 -3.20 2.33
C GLN A 261 -26.98 -4.33 1.78
N PRO A 262 -27.77 -4.08 0.71
CA PRO A 262 -28.59 -5.11 0.08
C PRO A 262 -27.79 -6.34 -0.35
N SER A 263 -26.59 -6.13 -0.89
CA SER A 263 -25.65 -7.18 -1.31
C SER A 263 -25.17 -8.07 -0.15
N CYS A 264 -25.28 -7.60 1.10
CA CYS A 264 -24.87 -8.30 2.31
C CYS A 264 -25.99 -9.11 2.98
N GLN A 265 -27.23 -9.00 2.51
CA GLN A 265 -28.38 -9.71 3.08
C GLN A 265 -28.20 -11.23 3.00
N THR A 266 -27.54 -11.74 1.95
CA THR A 266 -27.21 -13.16 1.78
C THR A 266 -26.14 -13.64 2.78
N CYS A 267 -25.21 -12.76 3.17
CA CYS A 267 -24.20 -13.05 4.20
C CYS A 267 -24.86 -13.19 5.59
N ALA A 268 -25.82 -12.33 5.91
CA ALA A 268 -26.57 -12.39 7.18
C ALA A 268 -27.36 -13.71 7.32
N ALA A 269 -28.02 -14.16 6.26
CA ALA A 269 -28.77 -15.42 6.26
C ALA A 269 -27.89 -16.67 6.45
N SER A 270 -26.66 -16.65 5.92
CA SER A 270 -25.71 -17.77 6.02
C SER A 270 -25.04 -17.85 7.40
N LEU A 271 -24.73 -16.69 8.00
CA LEU A 271 -24.20 -16.61 9.37
C LEU A 271 -25.24 -17.04 10.41
N LEU A 272 -26.51 -16.63 10.25
CA LEU A 272 -27.59 -17.02 11.16
C LEU A 272 -27.87 -18.53 11.17
N LYS A 273 -27.80 -19.19 10.01
CA LYS A 273 -27.95 -20.65 9.91
C LYS A 273 -26.87 -21.40 10.71
N GLY A 274 -25.62 -20.92 10.71
CA GLY A 274 -24.52 -21.52 11.47
C GLY A 274 -24.63 -21.38 13.00
N PHE A 275 -25.43 -20.44 13.50
CA PHE A 275 -25.70 -20.26 14.93
C PHE A 275 -26.96 -20.99 15.41
N THR A 276 -27.90 -21.31 14.53
CA THR A 276 -29.12 -22.05 14.87
C THR A 276 -28.98 -23.58 14.77
N ASP A 277 -27.90 -24.08 14.14
CA ASP A 277 -27.59 -25.51 14.04
C ASP A 277 -26.61 -26.00 15.14
N LYS A 278 -26.59 -25.33 16.31
CA LYS A 278 -25.95 -25.82 17.54
C LYS A 278 -26.94 -25.99 18.68
#